data_AF-A0A8T4SWZ7-F1
#
_entry.id   AF-A0A8T4SWZ7-F1
#
_cell.length_a   1.000
_cell.length_b   1.000
_cell.length_c   1.000
_cell.angle_alpha   90.00
_cell.angle_beta   90.00
_cell.angle_gamma   90.00
#
_symmetry.space_group_name_H-M   'P 1'
#
loop_
_entity.id
_entity.type
_entity.pdbx_description
1 polymer ?
#
loop_
_entity_poly.entity_id
_entity_poly.type
_entity_poly.pdbx_seq_one_letter_code
_entity_poly.pdbx_strand_id
1 'polypeptide(L)'
;MKVKEVAMVVALALLSAFFVGLLVDALYVEPKYEDFCKQSARPYPEKAYPLYPEQCKPYNLTVQERTLIDQCFDSKGMPDYNLDDKGCQTSFKECNYCQRDFDQTLQKYNRNVFYIVTPLGLIAIILGLFIGLEVVGSGMMFGGILLMAYGTMRYFSNMSKLMRVLVIGIELVLLIIISIKKLRK
;
A
#
# COMPACT_ATOMS: atom_id res chain seq x y z
N MET A 1 -6.77 26.03 -26.41
CA MET A 1 -6.63 24.67 -26.95
C MET A 1 -7.91 24.22 -27.63
N LYS A 2 -7.79 23.47 -28.72
CA LYS A 2 -8.90 22.77 -29.37
C LYS A 2 -9.22 21.48 -28.61
N VAL A 3 -10.45 20.96 -28.71
CA VAL A 3 -10.89 19.72 -28.03
C VAL A 3 -9.93 18.55 -28.27
N LYS A 4 -9.44 18.40 -29.50
CA LYS A 4 -8.46 17.36 -29.88
C LYS A 4 -7.13 17.46 -29.13
N GLU A 5 -6.65 18.66 -28.83
CA GLU A 5 -5.39 18.88 -28.12
C GLU A 5 -5.54 18.51 -26.64
N VAL A 6 -6.67 18.91 -26.03
CA VAL A 6 -6.99 18.54 -24.64
C VAL A 6 -7.09 17.03 -24.49
N ALA A 7 -7.77 16.35 -25.43
CA ALA A 7 -7.88 14.90 -25.42
C ALA A 7 -6.50 14.21 -25.47
N MET A 8 -5.58 14.72 -26.31
CA MET A 8 -4.21 14.20 -26.39
C MET A 8 -3.42 14.45 -25.10
N VAL A 9 -3.57 15.62 -24.48
CA VAL A 9 -2.92 15.93 -23.18
C VAL A 9 -3.37 14.94 -22.10
N VAL A 10 -4.67 14.70 -21.99
CA VAL A 10 -5.23 13.76 -21.00
C VAL A 10 -4.74 12.33 -21.26
N ALA A 11 -4.76 11.89 -22.53
CA ALA A 11 -4.26 10.57 -22.89
C ALA A 11 -2.77 10.40 -22.54
N LEU A 12 -1.92 11.39 -22.86
CA LEU A 12 -0.50 11.36 -22.52
C LEU A 12 -0.26 11.36 -21.01
N ALA A 13 -1.02 12.17 -20.26
CA ALA A 13 -0.90 12.24 -18.81
C ALA A 13 -1.23 10.89 -18.15
N LEU A 14 -2.35 10.27 -18.55
CA LEU A 14 -2.75 8.96 -18.02
C LEU A 14 -1.77 7.87 -18.44
N LEU A 15 -1.43 7.77 -19.73
CA LEU A 15 -0.53 6.72 -20.23
C LEU A 15 0.87 6.82 -19.62
N SER A 16 1.41 8.03 -19.43
CA SER A 16 2.72 8.20 -18.79
C SER A 16 2.70 7.78 -17.32
N ALA A 17 1.66 8.16 -16.57
CA ALA A 17 1.52 7.75 -15.17
C ALA A 17 1.33 6.22 -15.05
N PHE A 18 0.48 5.63 -15.88
CA PHE A 18 0.27 4.17 -15.93
C PHE A 18 1.54 3.43 -16.32
N PHE A 19 2.25 3.89 -17.35
CA PHE A 19 3.49 3.28 -17.81
C PHE A 19 4.53 3.25 -16.68
N VAL A 20 4.75 4.35 -15.97
CA VAL A 20 5.70 4.37 -14.85
C VAL A 20 5.20 3.49 -13.70
N GLY A 21 3.90 3.48 -13.40
CA GLY A 21 3.32 2.59 -12.39
C GLY A 21 3.59 1.12 -12.69
N LEU A 22 3.33 0.68 -13.92
CA LEU A 22 3.61 -0.70 -14.38
C LEU A 22 5.11 -1.00 -14.45
N LEU A 23 5.93 -0.02 -14.81
CA LEU A 23 7.38 -0.19 -14.82
C LEU A 23 7.93 -0.41 -13.40
N VAL A 24 7.43 0.34 -12.41
CA VAL A 24 7.80 0.14 -11.01
C VAL A 24 7.35 -1.23 -10.53
N ASP A 25 6.12 -1.65 -10.85
CA ASP A 25 5.62 -2.99 -10.50
C ASP A 25 6.47 -4.12 -11.12
N ALA A 26 6.93 -3.94 -12.36
CA ALA A 26 7.80 -4.91 -13.04
C ALA A 26 9.22 -4.97 -12.46
N LEU A 27 9.76 -3.85 -11.96
CA LEU A 27 11.14 -3.77 -11.45
C LEU A 27 11.24 -3.94 -9.94
N TYR A 28 10.17 -3.69 -9.21
CA TYR A 28 10.12 -3.70 -7.75
C TYR A 28 8.91 -4.52 -7.32
N VAL A 29 9.16 -5.79 -7.01
CA VAL A 29 8.10 -6.80 -6.76
C VAL A 29 7.32 -6.46 -5.49
N GLU A 30 6.01 -6.35 -5.63
CA GLU A 30 5.10 -6.17 -4.50
C GLU A 30 5.08 -7.44 -3.62
N PRO A 31 5.26 -7.31 -2.29
CA PRO A 31 5.13 -8.46 -1.38
C PRO A 31 3.73 -9.03 -1.46
N LYS A 32 3.60 -10.35 -1.63
CA LYS A 32 2.32 -11.03 -1.66
C LYS A 32 1.97 -11.57 -0.29
N TYR A 33 0.69 -11.60 0.04
CA TYR A 33 0.24 -12.09 1.34
C TYR A 33 0.67 -13.55 1.57
N GLU A 34 0.61 -14.35 0.51
CA GLU A 34 0.90 -15.78 0.50
C GLU A 34 2.37 -16.11 0.83
N ASP A 35 3.28 -15.15 0.62
CA ASP A 35 4.70 -15.31 0.93
C ASP A 35 4.97 -15.30 2.45
N PHE A 36 4.09 -14.63 3.21
CA PHE A 36 4.18 -14.50 4.67
C PHE A 36 3.19 -15.45 5.34
N CYS A 37 1.96 -15.43 4.85
CA CYS A 37 0.89 -16.32 5.26
C CYS A 37 0.88 -17.43 4.25
N LYS A 38 1.75 -18.41 4.49
CA LYS A 38 1.52 -19.75 3.98
C LYS A 38 0.17 -20.16 4.55
N GLN A 39 -0.88 -19.94 3.78
CA GLN A 39 -2.12 -20.67 3.96
C GLN A 39 -1.66 -22.12 4.09
N SER A 40 -1.80 -22.73 5.27
CA SER A 40 -2.23 -24.13 5.25
C SER A 40 -3.36 -24.13 4.24
N ALA A 41 -3.26 -24.93 3.17
CA ALA A 41 -3.94 -24.78 1.88
C ALA A 41 -5.48 -24.90 1.92
N ARG A 42 -6.12 -24.39 2.96
CA ARG A 42 -7.54 -24.43 3.25
C ARG A 42 -7.92 -23.08 3.86
N PRO A 43 -8.73 -22.26 3.17
CA PRO A 43 -9.45 -21.14 3.79
C PRO A 43 -10.49 -21.62 4.84
N TYR A 44 -10.54 -22.92 5.09
CA TYR A 44 -11.31 -23.56 6.14
C TYR A 44 -10.36 -24.09 7.20
N PRO A 45 -10.68 -23.96 8.50
CA PRO A 45 -9.92 -24.65 9.52
C PRO A 45 -9.79 -26.13 9.14
N GLU A 46 -8.60 -26.70 9.36
CA GLU A 46 -8.30 -28.07 8.97
C GLU A 46 -9.31 -29.07 9.56
N LYS A 47 -9.97 -28.66 10.64
CA LYS A 47 -11.16 -29.26 11.24
C LYS A 47 -12.32 -28.26 11.19
N ALA A 48 -13.51 -28.68 10.76
CA ALA A 48 -14.69 -27.82 10.73
C ALA A 48 -14.90 -27.11 12.07
N TYR A 49 -15.25 -25.81 12.06
CA TYR A 49 -15.69 -25.14 13.27
C TYR A 49 -16.79 -25.97 13.94
N PRO A 50 -16.80 -26.11 15.27
CA PRO A 50 -17.82 -26.89 15.95
C PRO A 50 -19.19 -26.33 15.57
N LEU A 51 -20.03 -27.17 14.95
CA LEU A 51 -21.41 -26.81 14.57
C LEU A 51 -22.23 -26.36 15.79
N TYR A 52 -21.77 -26.69 16.99
CA TYR A 52 -22.35 -26.31 18.28
C TYR A 52 -21.23 -25.82 19.23
N PRO A 53 -20.95 -24.50 19.29
CA PRO A 53 -19.93 -23.92 20.17
C PRO A 53 -20.14 -24.27 21.66
N GLU A 54 -21.38 -24.53 22.06
CA GLU A 54 -21.77 -24.96 23.41
C GLU A 54 -21.17 -26.32 23.82
N GLN A 55 -20.70 -27.12 22.87
CA GLN A 55 -20.07 -28.42 23.14
C GLN A 55 -18.58 -28.29 23.49
N CYS A 56 -17.96 -27.13 23.25
CA CYS A 56 -16.59 -26.90 23.66
C CYS A 56 -16.56 -26.59 25.16
N LYS A 57 -15.83 -27.40 25.93
CA LYS A 57 -15.53 -27.06 27.32
C LYS A 57 -14.65 -25.82 27.34
N PRO A 58 -14.87 -24.87 28.27
CA PRO A 58 -13.99 -23.73 28.42
C PRO A 58 -12.58 -24.24 28.66
N TYR A 59 -11.66 -23.84 27.79
CA TYR A 59 -10.25 -24.16 27.91
C TYR A 59 -9.66 -23.30 29.04
N ASN A 60 -9.26 -23.97 30.13
CA ASN A 60 -8.67 -23.31 31.29
C ASN A 60 -7.19 -23.01 31.01
N LEU A 61 -6.93 -21.81 30.49
CA LEU A 61 -5.58 -21.28 30.29
C LEU A 61 -4.77 -21.31 31.58
N THR A 62 -3.57 -21.89 31.52
CA THR A 62 -2.58 -21.71 32.58
C THR A 62 -2.11 -20.26 32.64
N VAL A 63 -1.55 -19.85 33.78
CA VAL A 63 -0.98 -18.50 33.94
C VAL A 63 0.10 -18.23 32.88
N GLN A 64 0.92 -19.25 32.58
CA GLN A 64 1.99 -19.14 31.58
C GLN A 64 1.44 -18.94 30.16
N GLU A 65 0.44 -19.72 29.75
CA GLU A 65 -0.19 -19.58 28.42
C GLU A 65 -0.88 -18.24 28.27
N ARG A 66 -1.54 -17.74 29.31
CA ARG A 66 -2.14 -16.40 29.30
C ARG A 66 -1.09 -15.33 29.02
N THR A 67 0.05 -15.37 29.73
CA THR A 67 1.15 -14.42 29.49
C THR A 67 1.70 -14.51 28.07
N LEU A 68 1.85 -15.71 27.51
CA LEU A 68 2.31 -15.88 26.13
C LEU A 68 1.32 -15.33 25.10
N ILE A 69 0.01 -15.51 25.33
CA ILE A 69 -1.05 -14.98 24.49
C ILE A 69 -1.07 -13.45 24.55
N ASP A 70 -0.97 -12.87 25.75
CA ASP A 70 -0.93 -11.41 25.93
C ASP A 70 0.30 -10.83 25.21
N GLN A 71 1.48 -11.44 25.36
CA GLN A 71 2.69 -11.07 24.64
C GLN A 71 2.54 -11.20 23.12
N CYS A 72 1.82 -12.22 22.65
CA CYS A 72 1.52 -12.41 21.24
C CYS A 72 0.71 -11.23 20.69
N PHE A 73 -0.35 -10.81 21.39
CA PHE A 73 -1.16 -9.65 20.99
C PHE A 73 -0.38 -8.33 21.08
N ASP A 74 0.39 -8.12 22.14
CA ASP A 74 1.22 -6.92 22.32
C ASP A 74 2.24 -6.77 21.18
N SER A 75 2.77 -7.88 20.70
CA SER A 75 3.69 -7.94 19.56
C SER A 75 2.99 -8.01 18.19
N LYS A 76 1.67 -7.77 18.15
CA LYS A 76 0.80 -7.80 16.97
C LYS A 76 0.76 -9.15 16.23
N GLY A 77 1.08 -10.22 16.93
CA GLY A 77 0.83 -11.58 16.44
C GLY A 77 -0.61 -12.01 16.71
N MET A 78 -0.95 -13.17 16.16
CA MET A 78 -2.24 -13.83 16.35
C MET A 78 -1.97 -15.21 16.96
N PRO A 79 -2.52 -15.53 18.15
CA PRO A 79 -2.28 -16.83 18.77
C PRO A 79 -2.95 -17.95 17.95
N ASP A 80 -2.18 -18.99 17.67
CA ASP A 80 -2.62 -20.24 17.07
C ASP A 80 -2.83 -21.29 18.18
N TYR A 81 -3.84 -22.14 18.00
CA TYR A 81 -4.27 -23.10 19.00
C TYR A 81 -4.35 -24.50 18.41
N ASN A 82 -3.96 -25.51 19.19
CA ASN A 82 -4.27 -26.89 18.86
C ASN A 82 -5.78 -27.12 18.98
N LEU A 83 -6.33 -27.87 18.03
CA LEU A 83 -7.75 -28.19 17.98
C LEU A 83 -7.97 -29.70 18.20
N ASP A 84 -8.91 -30.07 19.07
CA ASP A 84 -9.38 -31.46 19.17
C ASP A 84 -10.15 -31.90 17.91
N ASP A 85 -10.61 -33.15 17.89
CA ASP A 85 -11.34 -33.71 16.74
C ASP A 85 -12.70 -33.05 16.49
N LYS A 86 -13.18 -32.23 17.43
CA LYS A 86 -14.42 -31.45 17.32
C LYS A 86 -14.15 -30.01 16.91
N GLY A 87 -12.89 -29.62 16.70
CA GLY A 87 -12.51 -28.25 16.38
C GLY A 87 -12.49 -27.30 17.58
N CYS A 88 -12.51 -27.83 18.81
CA CYS A 88 -12.39 -27.03 20.03
C CYS A 88 -10.92 -26.80 20.41
N GLN A 89 -10.60 -25.62 20.93
CA GLN A 89 -9.24 -25.27 21.36
C GLN A 89 -8.82 -26.09 22.58
N THR A 90 -7.64 -26.71 22.51
CA THR A 90 -7.10 -27.57 23.58
C THR A 90 -5.84 -27.04 24.23
N SER A 91 -4.99 -26.35 23.46
CA SER A 91 -3.80 -25.69 23.99
C SER A 91 -3.32 -24.57 23.08
N PHE A 92 -2.64 -23.58 23.66
CA PHE A 92 -1.86 -22.62 22.90
C PHE A 92 -0.75 -23.36 22.16
N LYS A 93 -0.65 -23.15 20.84
CA LYS A 93 0.36 -23.80 20.00
C LYS A 93 1.54 -22.87 19.77
N GLU A 94 1.29 -21.73 19.12
CA GLU A 94 2.32 -20.76 18.77
C GLU A 94 1.71 -19.38 18.48
N CYS A 95 2.54 -18.35 18.38
CA CYS A 95 2.10 -17.04 17.94
C CYS A 95 2.41 -16.86 16.45
N ASN A 96 1.38 -16.61 15.64
CA ASN A 96 1.51 -16.37 14.21
C ASN A 96 1.76 -14.88 13.94
N TYR A 97 2.93 -14.58 13.37
CA TYR A 97 3.34 -13.21 13.03
C TYR A 97 3.18 -12.85 11.56
N CYS A 98 2.59 -13.71 10.74
CA CYS A 98 2.46 -13.47 9.30
C CYS A 98 1.90 -12.07 9.01
N GLN A 99 0.72 -11.74 9.56
CA GLN A 99 0.01 -10.52 9.21
C GLN A 99 0.88 -9.30 9.48
N ARG A 100 1.53 -9.29 10.64
CA ARG A 100 2.46 -8.24 11.05
C ARG A 100 3.64 -8.15 10.09
N ASP A 101 4.27 -9.27 9.76
CA ASP A 101 5.47 -9.29 8.95
C ASP A 101 5.17 -8.90 7.48
N PHE A 102 4.00 -9.31 6.96
CA PHE A 102 3.43 -8.84 5.71
C PHE A 102 3.18 -7.33 5.74
N ASP A 103 2.44 -6.83 6.73
CA ASP A 103 2.11 -5.40 6.86
C ASP A 103 3.38 -4.56 6.97
N GLN A 104 4.38 -5.00 7.74
CA GLN A 104 5.67 -4.32 7.85
C GLN A 104 6.43 -4.29 6.52
N THR A 105 6.41 -5.38 5.76
CA THR A 105 7.10 -5.46 4.47
C THR A 105 6.38 -4.63 3.41
N LEU A 106 5.05 -4.69 3.37
CA LEU A 106 4.20 -3.89 2.51
C LEU A 106 4.36 -2.39 2.81
N GLN A 107 4.46 -2.00 4.09
CA GLN A 107 4.77 -0.63 4.49
C GLN A 107 6.11 -0.15 3.96
N LYS A 108 7.17 -0.96 4.09
CA LYS A 108 8.51 -0.66 3.54
C LYS A 108 8.47 -0.55 2.02
N TYR A 109 7.77 -1.47 1.37
CA TYR A 109 7.57 -1.48 -0.08
C TYR A 109 6.89 -0.18 -0.55
N ASN A 110 5.72 0.16 0.01
CA ASN A 110 4.97 1.37 -0.36
C ASN A 110 5.76 2.66 -0.12
N ARG A 111 6.56 2.70 0.96
CA ARG A 111 7.47 3.82 1.23
C ARG A 111 8.54 3.96 0.15
N ASN A 112 9.16 2.85 -0.26
CA ASN A 112 10.20 2.86 -1.29
C ASN A 112 9.62 3.25 -2.65
N VAL A 113 8.44 2.72 -3.01
CA VAL A 113 7.72 3.14 -4.22
C VAL A 113 7.45 4.64 -4.20
N PHE A 114 6.97 5.20 -3.08
CA PHE A 114 6.80 6.65 -2.94
C PHE A 114 8.10 7.42 -3.20
N TYR A 115 9.24 6.97 -2.64
CA TYR A 115 10.53 7.63 -2.85
C TYR A 115 11.11 7.47 -4.26
N ILE A 116 10.67 6.49 -5.03
CA ILE A 116 11.08 6.30 -6.44
C ILE A 116 10.17 7.13 -7.37
N VAL A 117 8.86 6.99 -7.18
CA VAL A 117 7.82 7.56 -8.05
C VAL A 117 7.74 9.07 -7.92
N THR A 118 7.85 9.61 -6.70
CA THR A 118 7.72 11.05 -6.45
C THR A 118 8.81 11.87 -7.17
N PRO A 119 10.12 11.54 -7.09
CA PRO A 119 11.14 12.22 -7.88
C PRO A 119 10.94 12.06 -9.40
N LEU A 120 10.52 10.89 -9.88
CA LEU A 120 10.22 10.69 -11.30
C LEU A 120 9.09 11.60 -11.78
N GLY A 121 8.02 11.74 -10.98
CA GLY A 121 6.93 12.67 -11.27
C GLY A 121 7.40 14.13 -11.31
N LEU A 122 8.25 14.53 -10.36
CA LEU A 122 8.85 15.86 -10.35
C LEU A 122 9.74 16.11 -11.58
N ILE A 123 10.57 15.14 -11.97
CA ILE A 123 11.40 15.21 -13.17
C ILE A 123 10.52 15.35 -14.42
N ALA A 124 9.42 14.57 -14.51
CA ALA A 124 8.48 14.65 -15.62
C ALA A 124 7.84 16.04 -15.74
N ILE A 125 7.45 16.65 -14.61
CA ILE A 125 6.95 18.03 -14.56
C ILE A 125 8.01 19.01 -15.09
N ILE A 126 9.25 18.91 -14.61
CA ILE A 126 10.34 19.81 -15.01
C ILE A 126 10.61 19.67 -16.51
N LEU A 127 10.74 18.44 -17.02
CA LEU A 127 10.95 18.19 -18.45
C LEU A 127 9.80 18.74 -19.30
N GLY A 128 8.55 18.54 -18.86
CA GLY A 128 7.37 19.08 -19.53
C GLY A 128 7.35 20.61 -19.65
N LEU A 129 7.99 21.34 -18.73
CA LEU A 129 8.14 22.80 -18.82
C LEU A 129 9.12 23.25 -19.93
N PHE A 130 10.11 22.42 -20.26
CA PHE A 130 11.13 22.73 -21.27
C PHE A 130 10.76 22.24 -22.67
N ILE A 131 9.79 21.33 -22.80
CA ILE A 131 9.32 20.84 -24.11
C ILE A 131 8.53 21.95 -24.83
N GLY A 132 8.97 22.29 -26.05
CA GLY A 132 8.36 23.35 -26.87
C GLY A 132 6.99 22.98 -27.46
N LEU A 133 6.67 21.69 -27.56
CA LEU A 133 5.37 21.21 -28.06
C LEU A 133 4.32 21.32 -26.94
N GLU A 134 3.33 22.20 -27.12
CA GLU A 134 2.34 22.52 -26.09
C GLU A 134 1.61 21.27 -25.57
N VAL A 135 1.18 20.38 -26.47
CA VAL A 135 0.47 19.14 -26.13
C VAL A 135 1.34 18.17 -25.35
N VAL A 136 2.58 17.94 -25.80
CA VAL A 136 3.51 16.98 -25.17
C VAL A 136 3.97 17.49 -23.82
N GLY A 137 4.37 18.77 -23.74
CA GLY A 137 4.81 19.38 -22.50
C GLY A 137 3.71 19.37 -21.43
N SER A 138 2.49 19.76 -21.81
CA SER A 138 1.35 19.75 -20.87
C SER A 138 0.97 18.34 -20.45
N GLY A 139 0.97 17.37 -21.38
CA GLY A 139 0.73 15.95 -21.07
C GLY A 139 1.75 15.39 -20.09
N MET A 140 3.03 15.69 -20.28
CA MET A 140 4.10 15.24 -19.38
C MET A 140 4.01 15.89 -18.00
N MET A 141 3.63 17.17 -17.92
CA MET A 141 3.41 17.86 -16.65
C MET A 141 2.24 17.25 -15.86
N PHE A 142 1.08 17.06 -16.51
CA PHE A 142 -0.07 16.42 -15.87
C PHE A 142 0.21 14.96 -15.52
N GLY A 143 0.96 14.24 -16.35
CA GLY A 143 1.41 12.88 -16.06
C GLY A 143 2.31 12.82 -14.82
N GLY A 144 3.25 13.75 -14.67
CA GLY A 144 4.08 13.85 -13.48
C GLY A 144 3.29 14.18 -12.21
N ILE A 145 2.28 15.05 -12.31
CA ILE A 145 1.35 15.34 -11.20
C ILE A 145 0.58 14.08 -10.79
N LEU A 146 -0.01 13.37 -11.77
CA LEU A 146 -0.73 12.11 -11.51
C LEU A 146 0.18 11.06 -10.90
N LEU A 147 1.43 11.00 -11.35
CA LEU A 147 2.43 10.07 -10.85
C LEU A 147 2.81 10.37 -9.39
N MET A 148 3.02 11.64 -9.04
CA MET A 148 3.23 12.05 -7.65
C MET A 148 2.00 11.72 -6.78
N ALA A 149 0.80 12.04 -7.27
CA ALA A 149 -0.44 11.73 -6.56
C ALA A 149 -0.60 10.21 -6.33
N TYR A 150 -0.27 9.38 -7.32
CA TYR A 150 -0.25 7.92 -7.19
C TYR A 150 0.73 7.45 -6.09
N GLY A 151 1.97 7.96 -6.11
CA GLY A 151 2.95 7.66 -5.07
C GLY A 151 2.45 8.06 -3.68
N THR A 152 1.89 9.26 -3.56
CA THR A 152 1.34 9.79 -2.31
C THR A 152 0.19 8.92 -1.81
N MET A 153 -0.81 8.61 -2.65
CA MET A 153 -1.93 7.73 -2.29
C MET A 153 -1.45 6.37 -1.76
N ARG A 154 -0.43 5.78 -2.38
CA ARG A 154 0.10 4.46 -2.01
C ARG A 154 0.75 4.45 -0.62
N TYR A 155 1.46 5.51 -0.24
CA TYR A 155 2.12 5.58 1.07
C TYR A 155 1.30 6.35 2.13
N PHE A 156 0.21 7.02 1.73
CA PHE A 156 -0.54 7.96 2.59
C PHE A 156 -0.97 7.36 3.93
N SER A 157 -1.54 6.15 3.93
CA SER A 157 -2.03 5.48 5.14
C SER A 157 -0.93 5.21 6.17
N ASN A 158 0.31 5.05 5.69
CA ASN A 158 1.48 4.72 6.49
C ASN A 158 2.33 5.96 6.85
N MET A 159 2.08 7.10 6.21
CA MET A 159 2.74 8.36 6.56
C MET A 159 2.30 8.85 7.96
N SER A 160 3.22 9.47 8.69
CA SER A 160 2.90 10.20 9.92
C SER A 160 1.98 11.38 9.62
N LYS A 161 1.18 11.81 10.62
CA LYS A 161 0.24 12.93 10.47
C LYS A 161 0.91 14.20 9.92
N LEU A 162 2.11 14.51 10.43
CA LEU A 162 2.88 15.67 9.98
C LEU A 162 3.36 15.53 8.53
N MET A 163 3.88 14.36 8.14
CA MET A 163 4.34 14.11 6.77
C MET A 163 3.22 14.26 5.75
N ARG A 164 2.00 13.79 6.07
CA ARG A 164 0.83 13.95 5.17
C ARG A 164 0.55 15.42 4.86
N VAL A 165 0.57 16.27 5.88
CA VAL A 165 0.33 17.71 5.72
C VAL A 165 1.43 18.35 4.88
N LEU A 166 2.70 18.00 5.15
CA LEU A 166 3.84 18.55 4.41
C LEU A 166 3.81 18.14 2.93
N VAL A 167 3.58 16.86 2.62
CA VAL A 167 3.57 16.36 1.24
C VAL A 167 2.43 17.01 0.44
N ILE A 168 1.20 17.00 0.97
CA ILE A 168 0.06 17.65 0.30
C ILE A 168 0.30 19.16 0.15
N GLY A 169 0.86 19.81 1.16
CA GLY A 169 1.21 21.24 1.09
C GLY A 169 2.21 21.54 -0.01
N ILE A 170 3.25 20.72 -0.15
CA ILE A 170 4.27 20.87 -1.21
C ILE A 170 3.65 20.62 -2.59
N GLU A 171 2.86 19.56 -2.74
CA GLU A 171 2.16 19.27 -4.00
C GLU A 171 1.24 20.43 -4.41
N LEU A 172 0.49 20.99 -3.46
CA LEU A 172 -0.37 22.14 -3.70
C LEU A 172 0.43 23.38 -4.13
N VAL A 173 1.54 23.70 -3.44
CA VAL A 173 2.41 24.81 -3.80
C VAL A 173 3.00 24.62 -5.20
N LEU A 174 3.44 23.40 -5.53
CA LEU A 174 3.95 23.06 -6.87
C LEU A 174 2.87 23.30 -7.94
N LEU A 175 1.64 22.84 -7.73
CA LEU A 175 0.53 23.07 -8.65
C LEU A 175 0.25 24.56 -8.87
N ILE A 176 0.29 25.37 -7.81
CA ILE A 176 0.11 26.83 -7.91
C ILE A 176 1.24 27.45 -8.74
N ILE A 177 2.50 27.11 -8.47
CA ILE A 177 3.67 27.63 -9.21
C ILE A 177 3.58 27.28 -10.70
N ILE A 178 3.24 26.03 -11.01
CA ILE A 178 3.06 25.54 -12.37
C ILE A 178 1.95 26.31 -13.08
N SER A 179 0.81 26.46 -12.41
CA SER A 179 -0.35 27.18 -12.96
C SER A 179 0.01 28.62 -13.29
N ILE A 180 0.69 29.35 -12.39
CA ILE A 180 1.12 30.73 -12.63
C ILE A 180 2.12 30.82 -13.79
N LYS A 181 3.14 29.95 -13.82
CA LYS A 181 4.16 29.98 -14.89
C LYS A 181 3.57 29.67 -16.26
N LYS A 182 2.62 28.73 -16.33
CA LYS A 182 1.99 28.34 -17.59
C LYS A 182 0.95 29.35 -18.07
N LEU A 183 0.15 29.93 -17.16
CA LEU A 183 -0.87 30.94 -17.51
C LEU A 183 -0.27 32.30 -17.89
N ARG A 184 0.96 32.60 -17.43
CA ARG A 184 1.67 33.84 -17.80
C ARG A 184 2.34 33.78 -19.17
N LYS A 185 2.50 32.59 -19.75
CA LYS A 185 3.19 32.36 -21.03
C LYS A 185 2.16 32.10 -22.12
#